data_AF-A0A7C5KEN5-F1
#
_entry.id   AF-A0A7C5KEN5-F1
#
_cell.length_a   1.000
_cell.length_b   1.000
_cell.length_c   1.000
_cell.angle_alpha   90.00
_cell.angle_beta   90.00
_cell.angle_gamma   90.00
#
_symmetry.space_group_name_H-M   'P 1'
#
loop_
_entity.id
_entity.type
_entity.pdbx_description
1 polymer ?
#
loop_
_entity_poly.entity_id
_entity_poly.type
_entity_poly.pdbx_seq_one_letter_code
_entity_poly.pdbx_strand_id
1 'polypeptide(L)'
;MDFLGLIFYEKEILFILPKGKALKGGSLPFLDIYLPFRGISRHHFNLYFEDERWFIEDAGSKNGIFINGKKIKKEPLNYNDIINLSFINIKFFKKEIDEYFSLNLPKIEEKEFFNIKNKRTDTYEIREDNESLYFLPNLNFPKDIVLGKSPSMYEPYRKLSLTVEGDDSVLLIGETGTGKEVFAKTIHNSRGKGEFVPINCTAIPKELFEAEFFGMERGAATGVTEKEGKIFFANNGTLFLDEIDSMPFELQGKLLRVLEEKKFCRVGSVKERNVSFKLVSAIKKEPEILIKDGKLRDDLYHRISQSQINLPKLKERKEDLDLFINFFILKFCKKEKKEINGISEKFIKKLKEYEYEGNIRELENIISEAVKNCQPKGILDEGNLPQKVKDFEKINFLKINDEILKDGFDYHKFMDETARRIIEEALKINKGNISKTANFLKISRKGLQKIISRLKIKV
;
A
#
# COMPACT_ATOMS: atom_id res chain seq x y z
N MET A 1 14.22 -0.27 23.09
CA MET A 1 12.91 0.32 23.44
C MET A 1 11.98 -0.79 23.85
N ASP A 2 11.36 -0.70 25.01
CA ASP A 2 10.28 -1.62 25.39
C ASP A 2 9.03 -1.25 24.60
N PHE A 3 8.46 -2.21 23.87
CA PHE A 3 7.18 -2.00 23.20
C PHE A 3 6.05 -2.62 24.01
N LEU A 4 4.98 -1.85 24.19
CA LEU A 4 3.70 -2.36 24.66
C LEU A 4 2.86 -2.78 23.46
N GLY A 5 2.28 -3.97 23.52
CA GLY A 5 1.45 -4.43 22.42
C GLY A 5 0.36 -5.40 22.79
N LEU A 6 -0.47 -5.66 21.80
CA LEU A 6 -1.52 -6.68 21.80
C LEU A 6 -1.17 -7.75 20.78
N ILE A 7 -1.16 -9.02 21.17
CA ILE A 7 -0.99 -10.17 20.26
C ILE A 7 -2.30 -10.92 20.13
N PHE A 8 -2.68 -11.20 18.88
CA PHE A 8 -3.73 -12.17 18.54
C PHE A 8 -3.21 -13.60 18.68
N TYR A 9 -3.83 -14.41 19.55
CA TYR A 9 -3.39 -15.78 19.80
C TYR A 9 -3.48 -16.70 18.57
N GLU A 10 -4.46 -16.51 17.70
CA GLU A 10 -4.69 -17.42 16.55
C GLU A 10 -4.04 -16.97 15.24
N LYS A 11 -3.62 -15.69 15.12
CA LYS A 11 -3.12 -15.11 13.85
C LYS A 11 -1.86 -14.25 13.99
N GLU A 12 -1.26 -14.17 15.18
CA GLU A 12 0.03 -13.50 15.45
C GLU A 12 0.12 -12.04 14.95
N ILE A 13 -1.01 -11.32 14.98
CA ILE A 13 -1.05 -9.91 14.62
C ILE A 13 -0.67 -9.09 15.85
N LEU A 14 0.37 -8.27 15.71
CA LEU A 14 0.87 -7.36 16.75
C LEU A 14 0.35 -5.94 16.53
N PHE A 15 -0.27 -5.36 17.56
CA PHE A 15 -0.57 -3.94 17.60
C PHE A 15 0.37 -3.23 18.58
N ILE A 16 1.08 -2.20 18.12
CA ILE A 16 1.92 -1.35 18.97
C ILE A 16 1.06 -0.21 19.53
N LEU A 17 1.13 0.01 20.84
CA LEU A 17 0.31 1.01 21.53
C LEU A 17 1.13 2.29 21.80
N PRO A 18 0.90 3.40 21.07
CA PRO A 18 1.58 4.66 21.34
C PRO A 18 1.05 5.32 22.62
N LYS A 19 1.94 5.73 23.53
CA LYS A 19 1.56 6.53 24.70
C LYS A 19 1.00 7.89 24.25
N GLY A 20 -0.11 8.33 24.83
CA GLY A 20 -0.69 9.66 24.61
C GLY A 20 -1.81 9.77 23.57
N LYS A 21 -2.23 8.66 22.94
CA LYS A 21 -3.39 8.64 22.04
C LYS A 21 -4.42 7.61 22.54
N ALA A 22 -5.68 8.02 22.63
CA ALA A 22 -6.78 7.07 22.79
C ALA A 22 -6.98 6.32 21.46
N LEU A 23 -6.91 4.99 21.52
CA LEU A 23 -7.07 4.09 20.39
C LEU A 23 -8.47 3.49 20.42
N LYS A 24 -9.13 3.45 19.28
CA LYS A 24 -10.42 2.76 19.13
C LYS A 24 -10.20 1.40 18.50
N GLY A 25 -10.92 0.39 18.97
CA GLY A 25 -10.86 -0.97 18.44
C GLY A 25 -12.22 -1.52 18.09
N GLY A 26 -12.30 -2.34 17.05
CA GLY A 26 -13.56 -2.92 16.58
C GLY A 26 -13.49 -3.47 15.17
N SER A 27 -14.64 -3.83 14.61
CA SER A 27 -14.73 -4.43 13.27
C SER A 27 -14.75 -3.41 12.13
N LEU A 28 -14.57 -2.11 12.42
CA LEU A 28 -14.43 -1.07 11.41
C LEU A 28 -12.94 -0.87 11.03
N PRO A 29 -12.58 -0.86 9.74
CA PRO A 29 -11.17 -0.85 9.29
C PRO A 29 -10.43 0.46 9.50
N PHE A 30 -11.15 1.57 9.70
CA PHE A 30 -10.56 2.87 10.01
C PHE A 30 -10.28 3.04 11.52
N LEU A 31 -10.56 2.05 12.36
CA LEU A 31 -10.21 2.09 13.78
C LEU A 31 -8.71 1.83 13.97
N ASP A 32 -8.17 2.35 15.08
CA ASP A 32 -6.77 2.18 15.43
C ASP A 32 -6.40 0.69 15.59
N ILE A 33 -7.32 -0.13 16.10
CA ILE A 33 -7.19 -1.59 16.20
C ILE A 33 -8.34 -2.27 15.44
N TYR A 34 -8.07 -2.68 14.21
CA TYR A 34 -9.06 -3.32 13.35
C TYR A 34 -9.10 -4.84 13.58
N LEU A 35 -10.27 -5.33 14.00
CA LEU A 35 -10.53 -6.73 14.32
C LEU A 35 -11.68 -7.28 13.44
N PRO A 36 -11.39 -7.81 12.23
CA PRO A 36 -12.38 -8.25 11.24
C PRO A 36 -13.02 -9.61 11.56
N PHE A 37 -13.48 -9.81 12.78
CA PHE A 37 -13.96 -11.10 13.24
C PHE A 37 -15.45 -11.03 13.60
N ARG A 38 -16.17 -12.11 13.29
CA ARG A 38 -17.60 -12.23 13.59
C ARG A 38 -17.85 -12.01 15.10
N GLY A 39 -18.94 -11.34 15.46
CA GLY A 39 -19.24 -11.03 16.86
C GLY A 39 -18.43 -9.89 17.48
N ILE A 40 -17.47 -9.30 16.76
CA ILE A 40 -16.89 -8.01 17.13
C ILE A 40 -17.81 -6.89 16.64
N SER A 41 -18.14 -5.93 17.50
CA SER A 41 -18.93 -4.75 17.14
C SER A 41 -18.11 -3.77 16.31
N ARG A 42 -18.80 -2.98 15.46
CA ARG A 42 -18.22 -1.94 14.59
C ARG A 42 -17.19 -1.09 15.34
N HIS A 43 -17.60 -0.54 16.48
CA HIS A 43 -16.73 0.00 17.52
C HIS A 43 -16.97 -0.87 18.75
N HIS A 44 -15.94 -1.58 19.21
CA HIS A 44 -16.04 -2.57 20.29
C HIS A 44 -15.42 -2.04 21.59
N PHE A 45 -14.29 -1.36 21.51
CA PHE A 45 -13.57 -0.90 22.69
C PHE A 45 -12.79 0.39 22.45
N ASN A 46 -12.42 1.06 23.53
CA ASN A 46 -11.42 2.11 23.58
C ASN A 46 -10.24 1.64 24.43
N LEU A 47 -9.03 2.02 24.03
CA LEU A 47 -7.80 1.87 24.81
C LEU A 47 -7.18 3.24 25.00
N TYR A 48 -6.75 3.55 26.21
CA TYR A 48 -6.10 4.82 26.49
C TYR A 48 -5.14 4.67 27.66
N PHE A 49 -4.22 5.63 27.75
CA PHE A 49 -3.21 5.67 28.79
C PHE A 49 -3.55 6.82 29.76
N GLU A 50 -3.79 6.48 31.03
CA GLU A 50 -4.20 7.38 32.10
C GLU A 50 -3.52 6.91 33.40
N ASP A 51 -3.06 7.81 34.26
CA ASP A 51 -2.42 7.48 35.55
C ASP A 51 -1.30 6.41 35.46
N GLU A 52 -0.40 6.55 34.49
CA GLU A 52 0.70 5.62 34.22
C GLU A 52 0.27 4.16 33.89
N ARG A 53 -1.00 3.95 33.52
CA ARG A 53 -1.56 2.64 33.18
C ARG A 53 -2.39 2.68 31.91
N TRP A 54 -2.46 1.54 31.22
CA TRP A 54 -3.40 1.36 30.13
C TRP A 54 -4.76 0.94 30.66
N PHE A 55 -5.81 1.49 30.10
CA PHE A 55 -7.19 1.10 30.37
C PHE A 55 -7.83 0.60 29.09
N ILE A 56 -8.68 -0.42 29.23
CA ILE A 56 -9.63 -0.83 28.19
C ILE A 56 -11.05 -0.54 28.66
N GLU A 57 -11.84 0.01 27.75
CA GLU A 57 -13.23 0.38 27.99
C GLU A 57 -14.12 -0.18 26.89
N ASP A 58 -15.25 -0.76 27.28
CA ASP A 58 -16.27 -1.29 26.38
C ASP A 58 -17.06 -0.13 25.74
N ALA A 59 -17.04 -0.08 24.41
CA ALA A 59 -17.70 0.97 23.63
C ALA A 59 -19.20 0.69 23.37
N GLY A 60 -19.85 -0.11 24.23
CA GLY A 60 -21.23 -0.55 24.05
C GLY A 60 -21.34 -1.75 23.11
N SER A 61 -20.33 -2.62 23.13
CA SER A 61 -20.27 -3.80 22.29
C SER A 61 -21.38 -4.81 22.57
N LYS A 62 -21.85 -5.49 21.52
CA LYS A 62 -22.93 -6.49 21.62
C LYS A 62 -22.55 -7.69 22.48
N ASN A 63 -21.30 -8.16 22.37
CA ASN A 63 -20.82 -9.36 23.04
C ASN A 63 -20.05 -9.07 24.34
N GLY A 64 -19.73 -7.80 24.62
CA GLY A 64 -18.97 -7.40 25.79
C GLY A 64 -17.49 -7.69 25.68
N ILE A 65 -16.72 -7.02 26.54
CA ILE A 65 -15.30 -7.31 26.79
C ILE A 65 -15.16 -8.12 28.08
N PHE A 66 -14.25 -9.10 28.07
CA PHE A 66 -13.86 -9.83 29.27
C PHE A 66 -12.34 -9.75 29.46
N ILE A 67 -11.89 -9.64 30.70
CA ILE A 67 -10.48 -9.76 31.08
C ILE A 67 -10.36 -10.93 32.04
N ASN A 68 -9.52 -11.90 31.70
CA ASN A 68 -9.31 -13.12 32.49
C ASN A 68 -10.65 -13.80 32.88
N GLY A 69 -11.62 -13.81 31.96
CA GLY A 69 -12.95 -14.40 32.15
C GLY A 69 -14.00 -13.52 32.85
N LYS A 70 -13.65 -12.35 33.38
CA LYS A 70 -14.59 -11.41 34.01
C LYS A 70 -15.05 -10.36 33.01
N LYS A 71 -16.37 -10.14 32.89
CA LYS A 71 -16.94 -9.07 32.04
C LYS A 71 -16.61 -7.70 32.61
N ILE A 72 -16.17 -6.77 31.76
CA ILE A 72 -15.73 -5.44 32.17
C ILE A 72 -16.53 -4.35 31.45
N LYS A 73 -16.62 -3.17 32.06
CA LYS A 73 -17.04 -1.92 31.38
C LYS A 73 -15.84 -1.01 31.14
N LYS A 74 -15.01 -0.82 32.17
CA LYS A 74 -13.71 -0.14 32.13
C LYS A 74 -12.83 -0.79 33.19
N GLU A 75 -11.64 -1.24 32.83
CA GLU A 75 -10.65 -1.81 33.76
C GLU A 75 -9.23 -1.45 33.30
N PRO A 76 -8.26 -1.28 34.23
CA PRO A 76 -6.86 -1.18 33.87
C PRO A 76 -6.32 -2.53 33.38
N LEU A 77 -5.38 -2.48 32.45
CA LEU A 77 -4.69 -3.63 31.90
C LEU A 77 -3.37 -3.88 32.63
N ASN A 78 -3.18 -5.12 33.07
CA ASN A 78 -1.94 -5.65 33.60
C ASN A 78 -1.23 -6.50 32.53
N TYR A 79 0.09 -6.53 32.58
CA TYR A 79 0.85 -7.38 31.68
C TYR A 79 0.44 -8.86 31.84
N ASN A 80 0.30 -9.53 30.70
CA ASN A 80 -0.25 -10.87 30.52
C ASN A 80 -1.77 -11.02 30.66
N ASP A 81 -2.53 -9.93 30.81
CA ASP A 81 -3.98 -10.01 30.75
C ASP A 81 -4.44 -10.60 29.41
N ILE A 82 -5.37 -11.55 29.52
CA ILE A 82 -6.08 -12.12 28.37
C ILE A 82 -7.40 -11.38 28.25
N ILE A 83 -7.52 -10.62 27.18
CA ILE A 83 -8.71 -9.87 26.81
C ILE A 83 -9.52 -10.74 25.84
N ASN A 84 -10.71 -11.15 26.24
CA ASN A 84 -11.63 -11.88 25.38
C ASN A 84 -12.63 -10.91 24.75
N LEU A 85 -12.71 -10.92 23.43
CA LEU A 85 -13.68 -10.17 22.64
C LEU A 85 -14.48 -11.18 21.80
N SER A 86 -15.71 -11.50 22.19
CA SER A 86 -16.46 -12.59 21.54
C SER A 86 -15.68 -13.92 21.62
N PHE A 87 -15.30 -14.53 20.49
CA PHE A 87 -14.50 -15.77 20.44
C PHE A 87 -12.98 -15.52 20.32
N ILE A 88 -12.55 -14.27 20.37
CA ILE A 88 -11.15 -13.88 20.19
C ILE A 88 -10.47 -13.70 21.53
N ASN A 89 -9.23 -14.18 21.61
CA ASN A 89 -8.33 -13.90 22.72
C ASN A 89 -7.21 -12.97 22.26
N ILE A 90 -6.99 -11.89 23.01
CA ILE A 90 -5.90 -10.94 22.80
C ILE A 90 -5.06 -10.89 24.08
N LYS A 91 -3.74 -11.03 23.96
CA LYS A 91 -2.83 -10.87 25.10
C LYS A 91 -2.30 -9.44 25.16
N PHE A 92 -2.37 -8.79 26.31
CA PHE A 92 -1.63 -7.56 26.59
C PHE A 92 -0.27 -7.88 27.20
N PHE A 93 0.81 -7.30 26.69
CA PHE A 93 2.16 -7.63 27.16
C PHE A 93 3.15 -6.49 26.94
N LYS A 94 4.30 -6.61 27.61
CA LYS A 94 5.50 -5.77 27.44
C LYS A 94 6.63 -6.67 26.94
N LYS A 95 7.36 -6.26 25.89
CA LYS A 95 8.50 -7.04 25.38
C LYS A 95 9.69 -6.16 25.01
N GLU A 96 10.89 -6.66 25.24
CA GLU A 96 12.14 -6.10 24.72
C GLU A 96 12.33 -6.48 23.25
N ILE A 97 12.99 -5.61 22.47
CA ILE A 97 13.16 -5.72 21.01
C ILE A 97 13.74 -7.07 20.56
N ASP A 98 14.66 -7.64 21.32
CA ASP A 98 15.40 -8.84 20.90
C ASP A 98 14.55 -10.12 20.98
N GLU A 99 13.54 -10.14 21.84
CA GLU A 99 12.60 -11.25 21.96
C GLU A 99 11.48 -11.22 20.90
N TYR A 100 11.29 -10.11 20.19
CA TYR A 100 10.38 -10.01 19.05
C TYR A 100 10.87 -10.86 17.87
N PHE A 101 12.17 -11.17 17.82
CA PHE A 101 12.81 -11.91 16.73
C PHE A 101 13.09 -13.38 17.02
N SER A 102 13.05 -13.79 18.29
CA SER A 102 13.18 -15.20 18.72
C SER A 102 11.84 -15.94 18.78
N LEU A 103 10.78 -15.39 18.17
CA LEU A 103 9.55 -16.10 17.85
C LEU A 103 9.82 -17.21 16.81
N ASN A 104 10.48 -18.28 17.27
CA ASN A 104 10.08 -19.63 16.92
C ASN A 104 8.66 -19.77 17.43
N LEU A 105 7.71 -19.48 16.56
CA LEU A 105 6.28 -19.65 16.81
C LEU A 105 6.08 -21.04 17.42
N PRO A 106 5.42 -21.16 18.58
CA PRO A 106 5.09 -22.48 19.09
C PRO A 106 4.27 -23.19 18.02
N LYS A 107 4.76 -24.34 17.57
CA LYS A 107 3.89 -25.32 16.90
C LYS A 107 2.80 -25.66 17.91
N ILE A 108 1.61 -25.10 17.73
CA ILE A 108 0.44 -25.55 18.47
C ILE A 108 0.05 -26.86 17.80
N GLU A 109 0.35 -27.97 18.48
CA GLU A 109 -0.27 -29.26 18.19
C GLU A 109 -1.78 -29.10 18.36
N GLU A 110 -2.54 -29.52 17.34
CA GLU A 110 -4.00 -29.63 17.41
C GLU A 110 -4.39 -30.56 18.55
N LYS A 111 -4.68 -30.01 19.73
CA LYS A 111 -5.49 -30.65 20.77
C LYS A 111 -5.80 -29.64 21.87
N GLU A 112 -6.99 -29.07 21.78
CA GLU A 112 -8.01 -29.05 22.85
C GLU A 112 -9.11 -28.04 22.48
N PHE A 113 -10.11 -28.52 21.75
CA PHE A 113 -11.38 -27.80 21.60
C PHE A 113 -12.18 -27.94 22.89
N PHE A 114 -12.40 -26.82 23.60
CA PHE A 114 -13.48 -26.74 24.58
C PHE A 114 -14.81 -26.59 23.85
N ASN A 115 -15.60 -27.67 23.89
CA ASN A 115 -17.01 -27.70 23.56
C ASN A 115 -17.77 -26.60 24.31
N ILE A 116 -18.39 -25.67 23.58
CA ILE A 116 -19.59 -24.99 24.05
C ILE A 116 -20.68 -25.19 23.00
N LYS A 117 -21.48 -26.23 23.23
CA LYS A 117 -22.84 -26.31 22.69
C LYS A 117 -23.61 -25.09 23.22
N ASN A 118 -24.23 -24.30 22.34
CA ASN A 118 -25.61 -23.89 22.58
C ASN A 118 -26.34 -23.39 21.32
N LYS A 119 -27.51 -24.02 21.12
CA LYS A 119 -28.59 -23.67 20.22
C LYS A 119 -29.16 -22.29 20.59
N ARG A 120 -29.44 -21.44 19.60
CA ARG A 120 -30.80 -20.92 19.31
C ARG A 120 -30.79 -20.04 18.06
N THR A 121 -31.72 -20.40 17.19
CA THR A 121 -32.29 -19.62 16.09
C THR A 121 -32.97 -18.38 16.62
N ASP A 122 -32.65 -17.22 16.06
CA ASP A 122 -33.58 -16.09 15.95
C ASP A 122 -33.26 -15.34 14.64
N THR A 123 -34.21 -15.42 13.71
CA THR A 123 -34.31 -14.58 12.52
C THR A 123 -34.55 -13.15 12.96
N TYR A 124 -33.59 -12.26 12.69
CA TYR A 124 -33.78 -10.81 12.81
C TYR A 124 -33.75 -10.20 11.41
N GLU A 125 -34.84 -9.54 11.05
CA GLU A 125 -34.97 -8.69 9.87
C GLU A 125 -33.86 -7.63 9.88
N ILE A 126 -33.03 -7.66 8.84
CA ILE A 126 -31.97 -6.68 8.63
C ILE A 126 -32.64 -5.42 8.09
N ARG A 127 -32.74 -4.39 8.94
CA ARG A 127 -33.00 -3.03 8.48
C ARG A 127 -31.81 -2.58 7.63
N GLU A 128 -32.11 -2.17 6.41
CA GLU A 128 -31.20 -1.56 5.45
C GLU A 128 -30.67 -0.23 6.00
N ASP A 129 -29.56 -0.27 6.74
CA ASP A 129 -28.76 0.91 7.05
C ASP A 129 -27.32 0.71 6.52
N ASN A 130 -27.01 1.51 5.49
CA ASN A 130 -25.86 1.62 4.57
C ASN A 130 -24.39 1.47 5.06
N GLU A 131 -24.05 0.64 6.06
CA GLU A 131 -22.66 0.57 6.59
C GLU A 131 -22.08 -0.85 6.79
N SER A 132 -22.64 -1.87 6.13
CA SER A 132 -22.22 -3.28 6.21
C SER A 132 -21.00 -3.67 5.34
N LEU A 133 -20.23 -2.72 4.82
CA LEU A 133 -19.40 -2.95 3.62
C LEU A 133 -17.92 -3.38 3.84
N TYR A 134 -17.55 -3.87 5.02
CA TYR A 134 -16.17 -4.30 5.31
C TYR A 134 -16.07 -5.68 5.95
N PHE A 135 -16.78 -6.63 5.38
CA PHE A 135 -16.38 -8.02 5.53
C PHE A 135 -15.16 -8.24 4.59
N LEU A 136 -13.95 -8.34 5.15
CA LEU A 136 -12.75 -8.88 4.44
C LEU A 136 -12.43 -10.31 4.95
N PRO A 137 -13.38 -11.26 4.96
CA PRO A 137 -13.04 -12.64 5.31
C PRO A 137 -12.01 -13.15 4.28
N ASN A 138 -11.15 -14.06 4.71
CA ASN A 138 -10.32 -14.89 3.83
C ASN A 138 -9.17 -14.19 3.06
N LEU A 139 -8.85 -12.92 3.32
CA LEU A 139 -7.63 -12.31 2.76
C LEU A 139 -6.37 -12.74 3.52
N ASN A 140 -5.44 -13.36 2.82
CA ASN A 140 -4.13 -13.78 3.31
C ASN A 140 -3.04 -12.89 2.71
N PHE A 141 -2.61 -11.89 3.46
CA PHE A 141 -1.58 -10.95 3.04
C PHE A 141 -0.16 -11.56 3.19
N PRO A 142 0.81 -11.15 2.35
CA PRO A 142 2.21 -11.49 2.56
C PRO A 142 2.71 -11.15 3.98
N LYS A 143 3.65 -11.95 4.49
CA LYS A 143 4.36 -11.61 5.74
C LYS A 143 5.20 -10.35 5.56
N ASP A 144 5.50 -9.66 6.65
CA ASP A 144 6.34 -8.45 6.67
C ASP A 144 5.80 -7.29 5.82
N ILE A 145 4.48 -7.09 5.83
CA ILE A 145 3.86 -5.89 5.28
C ILE A 145 3.03 -5.17 6.34
N VAL A 146 2.74 -3.90 6.09
CA VAL A 146 1.74 -3.14 6.84
C VAL A 146 0.70 -2.59 5.87
N LEU A 147 -0.57 -2.63 6.27
CA LEU A 147 -1.69 -2.16 5.44
C LEU A 147 -2.05 -0.73 5.82
N GLY A 148 -2.25 0.09 4.80
CA GLY A 148 -2.79 1.43 4.95
C GLY A 148 -4.21 1.40 5.51
N LYS A 149 -4.58 2.47 6.22
CA LYS A 149 -5.89 2.72 6.81
C LYS A 149 -6.57 3.96 6.25
N SER A 150 -5.91 4.69 5.34
CA SER A 150 -6.49 5.86 4.68
C SER A 150 -7.82 5.51 4.00
N PRO A 151 -8.83 6.39 4.06
CA PRO A 151 -10.13 6.16 3.42
C PRO A 151 -10.04 5.82 1.93
N SER A 152 -9.04 6.36 1.21
CA SER A 152 -8.79 6.07 -0.21
C SER A 152 -8.42 4.61 -0.48
N MET A 153 -8.00 3.84 0.53
CA MET A 153 -7.71 2.41 0.40
C MET A 153 -8.94 1.51 0.57
N TYR A 154 -10.10 2.06 0.94
CA TYR A 154 -11.34 1.32 1.09
C TYR A 154 -11.74 0.57 -0.17
N GLU A 155 -12.04 1.29 -1.24
CA GLU A 155 -12.50 0.70 -2.51
C GLU A 155 -11.49 -0.33 -3.04
N PRO A 156 -10.17 -0.07 -3.00
CA PRO A 156 -9.17 -1.09 -3.30
C PRO A 156 -9.32 -2.38 -2.50
N TYR A 157 -9.46 -2.30 -1.18
CA TYR A 157 -9.61 -3.48 -0.32
C TYR A 157 -10.95 -4.19 -0.52
N ARG A 158 -12.03 -3.44 -0.72
CA ARG A 158 -13.36 -3.99 -1.03
C ARG A 158 -13.34 -4.77 -2.33
N LYS A 159 -12.73 -4.21 -3.39
CA LYS A 159 -12.59 -4.92 -4.66
C LYS A 159 -11.67 -6.13 -4.52
N LEU A 160 -10.56 -5.99 -3.79
CA LEU A 160 -9.63 -7.08 -3.53
C LEU A 160 -10.34 -8.30 -2.93
N SER A 161 -11.18 -8.13 -1.90
CA SER A 161 -11.91 -9.26 -1.30
C SER A 161 -12.85 -9.96 -2.27
N LEU A 162 -13.57 -9.20 -3.11
CA LEU A 162 -14.46 -9.77 -4.13
C LEU A 162 -13.70 -10.57 -5.19
N THR A 163 -12.47 -10.17 -5.51
CA THR A 163 -11.69 -10.82 -6.57
C THR A 163 -11.03 -12.15 -6.18
N VAL A 164 -10.95 -12.48 -4.89
CA VAL A 164 -10.25 -13.67 -4.41
C VAL A 164 -10.98 -14.96 -4.75
N GLU A 165 -12.31 -14.97 -4.61
CA GLU A 165 -13.12 -16.19 -4.75
C GLU A 165 -13.41 -16.55 -6.23
N GLY A 166 -13.37 -15.56 -7.13
CA GLY A 166 -13.63 -15.77 -8.56
C GLY A 166 -12.41 -16.18 -9.39
N ASP A 167 -12.66 -16.71 -10.59
CA ASP A 167 -11.62 -17.00 -11.59
C ASP A 167 -11.39 -15.86 -12.59
N ASP A 168 -12.09 -14.73 -12.41
CA ASP A 168 -11.94 -13.55 -13.26
C ASP A 168 -10.51 -12.98 -13.22
N SER A 169 -10.10 -12.46 -14.36
CA SER A 169 -8.86 -11.72 -14.53
C SER A 169 -8.93 -10.40 -13.77
N VAL A 170 -7.84 -10.05 -13.08
CA VAL A 170 -7.75 -8.83 -12.28
C VAL A 170 -6.72 -7.88 -12.89
N LEU A 171 -7.13 -6.64 -13.16
CA LEU A 171 -6.25 -5.56 -13.59
C LEU A 171 -6.00 -4.59 -12.43
N LEU A 172 -4.74 -4.46 -12.04
CA LEU A 172 -4.26 -3.52 -11.02
C LEU A 172 -3.73 -2.26 -11.71
N ILE A 173 -4.37 -1.12 -11.46
CA ILE A 173 -4.01 0.16 -12.06
C ILE A 173 -3.40 1.04 -10.97
N GLY A 174 -2.19 1.53 -11.19
CA GLY A 174 -1.57 2.48 -10.27
C GLY A 174 -0.10 2.68 -10.53
N GLU A 175 0.47 3.76 -10.00
CA GLU A 175 1.88 4.10 -10.25
C GLU A 175 2.86 3.08 -9.63
N THR A 176 4.12 3.18 -10.03
CA THR A 176 5.22 2.39 -9.47
C THR A 176 5.28 2.60 -7.96
N GLY A 177 5.43 1.50 -7.21
CA GLY A 177 5.58 1.57 -5.75
C GLY A 177 4.29 1.80 -4.95
N THR A 178 3.10 1.71 -5.56
CA THR A 178 1.81 1.81 -4.85
C THR A 178 1.39 0.53 -4.11
N GLY A 179 2.05 -0.61 -4.37
CA GLY A 179 1.78 -1.90 -3.73
C GLY A 179 1.06 -2.92 -4.61
N LYS A 180 1.07 -2.78 -5.95
CA LYS A 180 0.42 -3.74 -6.88
C LYS A 180 0.86 -5.19 -6.68
N GLU A 181 2.15 -5.44 -6.46
CA GLU A 181 2.67 -6.78 -6.19
C GLU A 181 2.11 -7.37 -4.89
N VAL A 182 1.90 -6.55 -3.85
CA VAL A 182 1.30 -6.98 -2.58
C VAL A 182 -0.15 -7.41 -2.81
N PHE A 183 -0.91 -6.66 -3.61
CA PHE A 183 -2.27 -7.04 -4.00
C PHE A 183 -2.28 -8.36 -4.79
N ALA A 184 -1.41 -8.51 -5.78
CA ALA A 184 -1.31 -9.74 -6.56
C ALA A 184 -0.97 -10.97 -5.70
N LYS A 185 0.01 -10.84 -4.80
CA LYS A 185 0.37 -11.90 -3.84
C LYS A 185 -0.76 -12.18 -2.87
N THR A 186 -1.49 -11.17 -2.42
CA THR A 186 -2.65 -11.36 -1.53
C THR A 186 -3.72 -12.19 -2.24
N ILE A 187 -4.04 -11.88 -3.50
CA ILE A 187 -5.00 -12.67 -4.29
C ILE A 187 -4.55 -14.13 -4.36
N HIS A 188 -3.28 -14.38 -4.68
CA HIS A 188 -2.74 -15.73 -4.77
C HIS A 188 -2.77 -16.48 -3.43
N ASN A 189 -2.22 -15.88 -2.37
CA ASN A 189 -2.14 -16.47 -1.04
C ASN A 189 -3.53 -16.77 -0.46
N SER A 190 -4.52 -15.94 -0.76
CA SER A 190 -5.90 -16.12 -0.31
C SER A 190 -6.60 -17.27 -1.05
N ARG A 191 -6.23 -17.51 -2.32
CA ARG A 191 -6.69 -18.68 -3.07
C ARG A 191 -6.03 -19.99 -2.61
N GLY A 192 -4.75 -19.93 -2.22
CA GLY A 192 -4.00 -21.09 -1.74
C GLY A 192 -3.82 -22.20 -2.78
N LYS A 193 -3.76 -21.87 -4.08
CA LYS A 193 -3.67 -22.82 -5.19
C LYS A 193 -2.45 -22.55 -6.08
N GLY A 194 -1.75 -23.64 -6.44
CA GLY A 194 -0.66 -23.66 -7.44
C GLY A 194 0.52 -22.74 -7.13
N GLU A 195 1.33 -22.45 -8.15
CA GLU A 195 2.46 -21.52 -8.03
C GLU A 195 2.03 -20.07 -8.30
N PHE A 196 2.72 -19.12 -7.66
CA PHE A 196 2.68 -17.71 -8.03
C PHE A 196 3.81 -17.42 -9.01
N VAL A 197 3.47 -17.12 -10.26
CA VAL A 197 4.46 -16.84 -11.32
C VAL A 197 4.46 -15.34 -11.65
N PRO A 198 5.34 -14.55 -11.03
CA PRO A 198 5.51 -13.14 -11.36
C PRO A 198 6.39 -12.95 -12.59
N ILE A 199 5.97 -12.07 -13.48
CA ILE A 199 6.72 -11.64 -14.67
C ILE A 199 6.65 -10.13 -14.73
N ASN A 200 7.81 -9.49 -14.69
CA ASN A 200 7.93 -8.08 -15.04
C ASN A 200 8.22 -7.98 -16.53
N CYS A 201 7.24 -7.49 -17.31
CA CYS A 201 7.34 -7.44 -18.76
C CYS A 201 8.44 -6.50 -19.25
N THR A 202 8.87 -5.52 -18.44
CA THR A 202 9.99 -4.62 -18.79
C THR A 202 11.36 -5.28 -18.66
N ALA A 203 11.47 -6.34 -17.86
CA ALA A 203 12.76 -6.97 -17.57
C ALA A 203 13.21 -7.97 -18.64
N ILE A 204 12.29 -8.42 -19.51
CA ILE A 204 12.57 -9.42 -20.54
C ILE A 204 12.79 -8.71 -21.89
N PRO A 205 13.94 -8.89 -22.55
CA PRO A 205 14.16 -8.39 -23.90
C PRO A 205 13.09 -8.88 -24.87
N LYS A 206 12.66 -8.03 -25.80
CA LYS A 206 11.54 -8.33 -26.70
C LYS A 206 11.76 -9.62 -27.50
N GLU A 207 12.99 -9.84 -27.93
CA GLU A 207 13.43 -10.97 -28.74
C GLU A 207 13.38 -12.31 -27.97
N LEU A 208 13.51 -12.26 -26.64
CA LEU A 208 13.49 -13.43 -25.77
C LEU A 208 12.12 -13.64 -25.11
N PHE A 209 11.23 -12.65 -25.21
CA PHE A 209 9.96 -12.66 -24.49
C PHE A 209 9.12 -13.88 -24.84
N GLU A 210 8.97 -14.19 -26.13
CA GLU A 210 8.15 -15.32 -26.56
C GLU A 210 8.66 -16.65 -26.01
N ALA A 211 9.98 -16.88 -26.11
CA ALA A 211 10.63 -18.08 -25.62
C ALA A 211 10.54 -18.23 -24.09
N GLU A 212 10.74 -17.17 -23.32
CA GLU A 212 10.60 -17.22 -21.87
C GLU A 212 9.14 -17.41 -21.45
N PHE A 213 8.19 -16.84 -22.19
CA PHE A 213 6.78 -16.85 -21.83
C PHE A 213 6.07 -18.17 -22.19
N PHE A 214 6.25 -18.64 -23.43
CA PHE A 214 5.60 -19.85 -23.97
C PHE A 214 6.48 -21.10 -23.92
N GLY A 215 7.80 -20.94 -23.78
CA GLY A 215 8.76 -22.05 -23.85
C GLY A 215 9.19 -22.35 -25.29
N MET A 216 10.18 -23.22 -25.42
CA MET A 216 10.75 -23.60 -26.73
C MET A 216 10.75 -25.11 -26.90
N GLU A 217 10.37 -25.55 -28.09
CA GLU A 217 10.51 -26.95 -28.51
C GLU A 217 11.93 -27.22 -29.02
N ARG A 218 12.42 -28.45 -28.84
CA ARG A 218 13.67 -28.87 -29.46
C ARG A 218 13.56 -28.71 -30.99
N GLY A 219 14.55 -28.04 -31.59
CA GLY A 219 14.58 -27.80 -33.03
C GLY A 219 13.87 -26.51 -33.48
N ALA A 220 13.32 -25.72 -32.57
CA ALA A 220 12.78 -24.39 -32.88
C ALA A 220 13.85 -23.41 -33.41
N ALA A 221 15.10 -23.59 -32.97
CA ALA A 221 16.28 -22.89 -33.51
C ALA A 221 17.54 -23.74 -33.32
N THR A 222 18.59 -23.44 -34.09
CA THR A 222 19.87 -24.14 -34.05
C THR A 222 20.50 -24.06 -32.66
N GLY A 223 20.82 -25.20 -32.04
CA GLY A 223 21.46 -25.26 -30.73
C GLY A 223 20.54 -25.02 -29.52
N VAL A 224 19.23 -24.86 -29.73
CA VAL A 224 18.27 -24.67 -28.64
C VAL A 224 17.82 -26.00 -28.04
N THR A 225 17.89 -26.08 -26.71
CA THR A 225 17.31 -27.18 -25.93
C THR A 225 15.86 -26.88 -25.57
N GLU A 226 15.08 -27.93 -25.36
CA GLU A 226 13.69 -27.82 -24.94
C GLU A 226 13.59 -27.14 -23.56
N LYS A 227 12.71 -26.15 -23.43
CA LYS A 227 12.51 -25.38 -22.20
C LYS A 227 11.04 -25.06 -21.99
N GLU A 228 10.55 -25.26 -20.76
CA GLU A 228 9.20 -24.82 -20.38
C GLU A 228 9.14 -23.30 -20.17
N GLY A 229 8.06 -22.70 -20.67
CA GLY A 229 7.79 -21.27 -20.50
C GLY A 229 7.13 -20.94 -19.17
N LYS A 230 7.09 -19.66 -18.81
CA LYS A 230 6.43 -19.18 -17.58
C LYS A 230 4.94 -19.52 -17.51
N ILE A 231 4.23 -19.56 -18.64
CA ILE A 231 2.83 -19.99 -18.69
C ILE A 231 2.64 -21.40 -18.12
N PHE A 232 3.57 -22.32 -18.40
CA PHE A 232 3.49 -23.70 -17.94
C PHE A 232 3.50 -23.78 -16.40
N PHE A 233 4.41 -23.04 -15.76
CA PHE A 233 4.53 -22.99 -14.30
C PHE A 233 3.32 -22.32 -13.64
N ALA A 234 2.62 -21.43 -14.34
CA ALA A 234 1.44 -20.77 -13.79
C ALA A 234 0.22 -21.69 -13.71
N ASN A 235 0.25 -22.87 -14.35
CA ASN A 235 -0.87 -23.79 -14.39
C ASN A 235 -1.36 -24.18 -12.98
N ASN A 236 -2.68 -24.16 -12.80
CA ASN A 236 -3.40 -24.29 -11.52
C ASN A 236 -3.04 -23.25 -10.45
N GLY A 237 -2.30 -22.20 -10.81
CA GLY A 237 -1.84 -21.15 -9.91
C GLY A 237 -2.32 -19.75 -10.30
N THR A 238 -1.41 -18.79 -10.19
CA THR A 238 -1.63 -17.39 -10.54
C THR A 238 -0.48 -16.87 -11.41
N LEU A 239 -0.81 -16.34 -12.58
CA LEU A 239 0.13 -15.61 -13.44
C LEU A 239 0.02 -14.12 -13.11
N PHE A 240 1.11 -13.51 -12.63
CA PHE A 240 1.18 -12.07 -12.40
C PHE A 240 2.02 -11.38 -13.46
N LEU A 241 1.40 -10.49 -14.25
CA LEU A 241 2.06 -9.69 -15.29
C LEU A 241 2.19 -8.24 -14.82
N ASP A 242 3.37 -7.85 -14.34
CA ASP A 242 3.65 -6.45 -14.05
C ASP A 242 4.05 -5.70 -15.32
N GLU A 243 3.49 -4.51 -15.49
CA GLU A 243 3.70 -3.65 -16.65
C GLU A 243 3.32 -4.35 -17.97
N ILE A 244 2.12 -4.95 -18.04
CA ILE A 244 1.65 -5.68 -19.25
C ILE A 244 1.66 -4.81 -20.52
N ASP A 245 1.57 -3.50 -20.38
CA ASP A 245 1.70 -2.53 -21.47
C ASP A 245 3.12 -2.44 -22.09
N SER A 246 4.10 -3.13 -21.49
CA SER A 246 5.44 -3.33 -22.03
C SER A 246 5.61 -4.67 -22.76
N MET A 247 4.61 -5.56 -22.72
CA MET A 247 4.62 -6.79 -23.52
C MET A 247 4.63 -6.45 -25.01
N PRO A 248 5.47 -7.10 -25.84
CA PRO A 248 5.44 -6.92 -27.28
C PRO A 248 4.01 -7.08 -27.84
N PHE A 249 3.57 -6.10 -28.63
CA PHE A 249 2.18 -6.00 -29.10
C PHE A 249 1.69 -7.25 -29.84
N GLU A 250 2.59 -7.90 -30.58
CA GLU A 250 2.31 -9.15 -31.30
C GLU A 250 2.02 -10.34 -30.37
N LEU A 251 2.66 -10.36 -29.19
CA LEU A 251 2.47 -11.41 -28.19
C LEU A 251 1.18 -11.24 -27.39
N GLN A 252 0.63 -10.03 -27.34
CA GLN A 252 -0.66 -9.75 -26.69
C GLN A 252 -1.80 -10.55 -27.34
N GLY A 253 -1.78 -10.72 -28.67
CA GLY A 253 -2.74 -11.57 -29.37
C GLY A 253 -2.61 -13.05 -29.04
N LYS A 254 -1.37 -13.54 -28.83
CA LYS A 254 -1.14 -14.92 -28.37
C LYS A 254 -1.63 -15.11 -26.94
N LEU A 255 -1.36 -14.15 -26.03
CA LEU A 255 -1.89 -14.18 -24.68
C LEU A 255 -3.41 -14.21 -24.67
N LEU A 256 -4.07 -13.37 -25.48
CA LEU A 256 -5.53 -13.37 -25.60
C LEU A 256 -6.08 -14.78 -25.92
N ARG A 257 -5.51 -15.46 -26.92
CA ARG A 257 -5.89 -16.85 -27.25
C ARG A 257 -5.68 -17.82 -26.09
N VAL A 258 -4.58 -17.71 -25.35
CA VAL A 258 -4.36 -18.54 -24.14
C VAL A 258 -5.46 -18.31 -23.10
N LEU A 259 -5.87 -17.06 -22.90
CA LEU A 259 -6.91 -16.72 -21.92
C LEU A 259 -8.30 -17.22 -22.34
N GLU A 260 -8.59 -17.27 -23.63
CA GLU A 260 -9.86 -17.72 -24.21
C GLU A 260 -9.94 -19.24 -24.33
N GLU A 261 -8.95 -19.85 -25.00
CA GLU A 261 -8.95 -21.28 -25.36
C GLU A 261 -8.40 -22.17 -24.23
N LYS A 262 -7.75 -21.59 -23.22
CA LYS A 262 -7.07 -22.33 -22.13
C LYS A 262 -6.03 -23.31 -22.64
N LYS A 263 -5.38 -22.95 -23.75
CA LYS A 263 -4.37 -23.74 -24.43
C LYS A 263 -3.23 -22.86 -24.91
N PHE A 264 -2.04 -23.43 -25.00
CA PHE A 264 -0.88 -22.79 -25.60
C PHE A 264 0.02 -23.80 -26.30
N CYS A 265 0.88 -23.31 -27.20
CA CYS A 265 1.93 -24.09 -27.85
C CYS A 265 3.29 -23.49 -27.49
N ARG A 266 4.32 -24.33 -27.37
CA ARG A 266 5.69 -23.84 -27.30
C ARG A 266 6.11 -23.27 -28.65
N VAL A 267 7.11 -22.38 -28.64
CA VAL A 267 7.70 -21.86 -29.88
C VAL A 267 8.26 -23.02 -30.71
N GLY A 268 7.85 -23.10 -31.97
CA GLY A 268 8.25 -24.16 -32.91
C GLY A 268 7.46 -25.47 -32.77
N SER A 269 6.48 -25.56 -31.87
CA SER A 269 5.63 -26.75 -31.71
C SER A 269 4.20 -26.49 -32.21
N VAL A 270 3.57 -27.52 -32.78
CA VAL A 270 2.12 -27.54 -33.08
C VAL A 270 1.31 -28.27 -32.01
N LYS A 271 1.97 -28.82 -30.98
CA LYS A 271 1.31 -29.59 -29.93
C LYS A 271 0.69 -28.65 -28.90
N GLU A 272 -0.63 -28.61 -28.88
CA GLU A 272 -1.40 -27.87 -27.87
C GLU A 272 -1.23 -28.46 -26.47
N ARG A 273 -1.16 -27.56 -25.48
CA ARG A 273 -1.10 -27.89 -24.06
C ARG A 273 -2.17 -27.12 -23.32
N ASN A 274 -2.98 -27.83 -22.53
CA ASN A 274 -3.99 -27.19 -21.69
C ASN A 274 -3.31 -26.42 -20.54
N VAL A 275 -3.83 -25.24 -20.23
CA VAL A 275 -3.37 -24.41 -19.12
C VAL A 275 -4.55 -23.65 -18.51
N SER A 276 -4.60 -23.61 -17.18
CA SER A 276 -5.57 -22.82 -16.44
C SER A 276 -4.90 -22.10 -15.29
N PHE A 277 -5.02 -20.78 -15.23
CA PHE A 277 -4.49 -19.95 -14.15
C PHE A 277 -5.39 -18.75 -13.95
N LYS A 278 -5.34 -18.14 -12.76
CA LYS A 278 -5.89 -16.80 -12.56
C LYS A 278 -4.89 -15.78 -13.06
N LEU A 279 -5.33 -14.88 -13.91
CA LEU A 279 -4.50 -13.78 -14.38
C LEU A 279 -4.63 -12.58 -13.44
N VAL A 280 -3.51 -12.06 -12.97
CA VAL A 280 -3.41 -10.73 -12.37
C VAL A 280 -2.46 -9.91 -13.23
N SER A 281 -2.92 -8.80 -13.79
CA SER A 281 -2.09 -7.90 -14.61
C SER A 281 -1.99 -6.55 -13.95
N ALA A 282 -0.92 -5.81 -14.23
CA ALA A 282 -0.72 -4.48 -13.69
C ALA A 282 -0.26 -3.49 -14.76
N ILE A 283 -0.78 -2.27 -14.68
CA ILE A 283 -0.41 -1.13 -15.53
C ILE A 283 -0.20 0.13 -14.69
N LYS A 284 0.58 1.08 -15.24
CA LYS A 284 0.88 2.35 -14.57
C LYS A 284 -0.05 3.49 -14.99
N LYS A 285 -0.48 3.50 -16.25
CA LYS A 285 -1.27 4.56 -16.87
C LYS A 285 -2.70 4.10 -17.10
N GLU A 286 -3.56 5.06 -17.41
CA GLU A 286 -4.94 4.80 -17.82
C GLU A 286 -4.97 3.93 -19.09
N PRO A 287 -5.82 2.88 -19.12
CA PRO A 287 -5.93 1.99 -20.28
C PRO A 287 -6.23 2.70 -21.60
N GLU A 288 -7.07 3.73 -21.57
CA GLU A 288 -7.50 4.51 -22.73
C GLU A 288 -6.30 5.15 -23.45
N ILE A 289 -5.33 5.65 -22.66
CA ILE A 289 -4.09 6.23 -23.20
C ILE A 289 -3.23 5.13 -23.83
N LEU A 290 -3.11 3.98 -23.16
CA LEU A 290 -2.28 2.87 -23.64
C LEU A 290 -2.82 2.23 -24.92
N ILE A 291 -4.15 2.15 -25.06
CA ILE A 291 -4.82 1.67 -26.27
C ILE A 291 -4.59 2.66 -27.40
N LYS A 292 -4.79 3.96 -27.16
CA LYS A 292 -4.56 5.02 -28.15
C LYS A 292 -3.10 5.08 -28.62
N ASP A 293 -2.16 4.84 -27.72
CA ASP A 293 -0.71 4.81 -28.00
C ASP A 293 -0.25 3.50 -28.66
N GLY A 294 -1.15 2.53 -28.91
CA GLY A 294 -0.82 1.23 -29.50
C GLY A 294 0.04 0.34 -28.60
N LYS A 295 0.04 0.58 -27.29
CA LYS A 295 0.77 -0.22 -26.30
C LYS A 295 -0.05 -1.36 -25.71
N LEU A 296 -1.37 -1.25 -25.75
CA LEU A 296 -2.28 -2.28 -25.28
C LEU A 296 -3.34 -2.53 -26.36
N ARG A 297 -3.58 -3.80 -26.69
CA ARG A 297 -4.67 -4.15 -27.59
C ARG A 297 -6.03 -3.99 -26.88
N ASP A 298 -6.99 -3.44 -27.61
CA ASP A 298 -8.36 -3.22 -27.12
C ASP A 298 -9.06 -4.53 -26.74
N ASP A 299 -8.94 -5.56 -27.58
CA ASP A 299 -9.49 -6.90 -27.34
C ASP A 299 -8.89 -7.55 -26.07
N LEU A 300 -7.57 -7.49 -25.90
CA LEU A 300 -6.90 -7.98 -24.70
C LEU A 300 -7.32 -7.19 -23.46
N TYR A 301 -7.44 -5.86 -23.55
CA TYR A 301 -7.87 -5.03 -22.43
C TYR A 301 -9.21 -5.49 -21.87
N HIS A 302 -10.21 -5.72 -22.71
CA HIS A 302 -11.52 -6.20 -22.28
C HIS A 302 -11.46 -7.58 -21.61
N ARG A 303 -10.53 -8.45 -22.03
CA ARG A 303 -10.34 -9.77 -21.43
C ARG A 303 -9.63 -9.72 -20.07
N ILE A 304 -8.61 -8.88 -19.91
CA ILE A 304 -7.81 -8.82 -18.67
C ILE A 304 -8.43 -7.94 -17.59
N SER A 305 -9.36 -7.05 -17.96
CA SER A 305 -9.93 -6.03 -17.08
C SER A 305 -11.31 -6.37 -16.51
N GLN A 306 -11.65 -7.68 -16.43
CA GLN A 306 -12.91 -8.17 -15.86
C GLN A 306 -13.15 -7.65 -14.43
N SER A 307 -12.08 -7.55 -13.63
CA SER A 307 -12.09 -6.86 -12.34
C SER A 307 -10.96 -5.84 -12.26
N GLN A 308 -11.29 -4.56 -12.03
CA GLN A 308 -10.30 -3.49 -11.99
C GLN A 308 -10.12 -2.91 -10.58
N ILE A 309 -8.88 -2.86 -10.10
CA ILE A 309 -8.51 -2.28 -8.80
C ILE A 309 -7.55 -1.11 -9.03
N ASN A 310 -7.98 0.09 -8.66
CA ASN A 310 -7.18 1.31 -8.77
C ASN A 310 -6.46 1.58 -7.44
N LEU A 311 -5.14 1.56 -7.42
CA LEU A 311 -4.36 1.82 -6.21
C LEU A 311 -3.96 3.31 -6.16
N PRO A 312 -4.34 4.04 -5.10
CA PRO A 312 -4.00 5.44 -4.95
C PRO A 312 -2.51 5.66 -4.69
N LYS A 313 -2.03 6.81 -5.12
CA LYS A 313 -0.66 7.26 -4.85
C LYS A 313 -0.48 7.54 -3.36
N LEU A 314 0.74 7.45 -2.86
CA LEU A 314 1.03 7.72 -1.45
C LEU A 314 0.64 9.16 -1.04
N LYS A 315 0.77 10.12 -1.97
CA LYS A 315 0.34 11.51 -1.76
C LYS A 315 -1.17 11.69 -1.56
N GLU A 316 -1.98 10.73 -1.99
CA GLU A 316 -3.46 10.69 -1.85
C GLU A 316 -3.90 9.92 -0.59
N ARG A 317 -2.94 9.39 0.18
CA ARG A 317 -3.14 8.66 1.44
C ARG A 317 -2.06 9.01 2.45
N LYS A 318 -1.90 10.31 2.71
CA LYS A 318 -0.86 10.79 3.64
C LYS A 318 -1.11 10.35 5.09
N GLU A 319 -2.33 9.97 5.44
CA GLU A 319 -2.66 9.44 6.77
C GLU A 319 -1.94 8.11 7.04
N ASP A 320 -1.57 7.38 5.99
CA ASP A 320 -0.82 6.13 6.11
C ASP A 320 0.69 6.34 6.35
N LEU A 321 1.21 7.55 6.15
CA LEU A 321 2.65 7.80 6.24
C LEU A 321 3.22 7.46 7.61
N ASP A 322 2.54 7.85 8.69
CA ASP A 322 3.01 7.55 10.05
C ASP A 322 3.16 6.04 10.28
N LEU A 323 2.20 5.28 9.78
CA LEU A 323 2.21 3.82 9.88
C LEU A 323 3.37 3.20 9.09
N PHE A 324 3.55 3.63 7.83
CA PHE A 324 4.63 3.15 6.99
C PHE A 324 6.01 3.55 7.52
N ILE A 325 6.17 4.80 7.99
CA ILE A 325 7.43 5.30 8.53
C ILE A 325 7.88 4.44 9.71
N ASN A 326 6.99 4.26 10.69
CA ASN A 326 7.28 3.46 11.87
C ASN A 326 7.60 2.01 11.50
N PHE A 327 6.80 1.41 10.62
CA PHE A 327 7.02 0.05 10.15
C PHE A 327 8.40 -0.12 9.49
N PHE A 328 8.77 0.75 8.56
CA PHE A 328 10.05 0.64 7.86
C PHE A 328 11.25 0.91 8.77
N ILE A 329 11.16 1.88 9.70
CA ILE A 329 12.24 2.13 10.66
C ILE A 329 12.50 0.85 11.47
N LEU A 330 11.46 0.26 12.04
CA LEU A 330 11.58 -0.98 12.82
C LEU A 330 12.14 -2.13 11.97
N LYS A 331 11.64 -2.28 10.74
CA LYS A 331 12.10 -3.29 9.78
C LYS A 331 13.60 -3.16 9.50
N PHE A 332 14.10 -1.95 9.28
CA PHE A 332 15.50 -1.73 8.93
C PHE A 332 16.42 -1.72 10.16
N CYS A 333 15.97 -1.24 11.32
CA CYS A 333 16.73 -1.38 12.57
C CYS A 333 17.04 -2.85 12.85
N LYS A 334 16.05 -3.74 12.69
CA LYS A 334 16.23 -5.19 12.77
C LYS A 334 17.26 -5.68 11.75
N LYS A 335 17.04 -5.35 10.48
CA LYS A 335 17.86 -5.86 9.38
C LYS A 335 19.33 -5.48 9.53
N GLU A 336 19.60 -4.26 9.97
CA GLU A 336 20.94 -3.73 10.18
C GLU A 336 21.51 -4.06 11.58
N LYS A 337 20.73 -4.73 12.45
CA LYS A 337 21.07 -5.01 13.85
C LYS A 337 21.52 -3.75 14.61
N LYS A 338 20.81 -2.64 14.38
CA LYS A 338 21.08 -1.34 15.00
C LYS A 338 19.98 -0.98 15.99
N GLU A 339 20.41 -0.59 17.19
CA GLU A 339 19.57 0.12 18.14
C GLU A 339 19.55 1.60 17.81
N ILE A 340 18.37 2.22 17.79
CA ILE A 340 18.18 3.66 17.64
C ILE A 340 17.47 4.17 18.88
N ASN A 341 17.98 5.22 19.49
CA ASN A 341 17.49 5.76 20.77
C ASN A 341 16.30 6.70 20.61
N GLY A 342 16.06 7.22 19.42
CA GLY A 342 14.92 8.09 19.15
C GLY A 342 14.82 8.55 17.70
N ILE A 343 13.74 9.27 17.40
CA ILE A 343 13.48 9.88 16.10
C ILE A 343 13.17 11.35 16.38
N SER A 344 13.83 12.27 15.66
CA SER A 344 13.59 13.70 15.82
C SER A 344 12.27 14.11 15.17
N GLU A 345 11.60 15.12 15.74
CA GLU A 345 10.37 15.66 15.14
C GLU A 345 10.62 16.25 13.75
N LYS A 346 11.79 16.86 13.55
CA LYS A 346 12.20 17.43 12.26
C LYS A 346 12.36 16.36 11.18
N PHE A 347 12.88 15.18 11.54
CA PHE A 347 12.97 14.04 10.65
C PHE A 347 11.58 13.61 10.14
N ILE A 348 10.64 13.39 11.08
CA ILE A 348 9.26 13.02 10.74
C ILE A 348 8.60 14.11 9.90
N LYS A 349 8.77 15.38 10.26
CA LYS A 349 8.20 16.51 9.53
C LYS A 349 8.68 16.55 8.08
N LYS A 350 9.99 16.41 7.85
CA LYS A 350 10.57 16.40 6.49
C LYS A 350 10.03 15.24 5.65
N LEU A 351 9.87 14.05 6.24
CA LEU A 351 9.23 12.93 5.56
C LEU A 351 7.77 13.24 5.18
N LYS A 352 6.97 13.80 6.10
CA LYS A 352 5.56 14.15 5.81
C LYS A 352 5.38 15.21 4.73
N GLU A 353 6.33 16.14 4.62
CA GLU A 353 6.30 17.21 3.63
C GLU A 353 6.65 16.72 2.22
N TYR A 354 7.49 15.69 2.10
CA TYR A 354 7.92 15.11 0.83
C TYR A 354 6.76 14.49 0.03
N GLU A 355 6.87 14.50 -1.31
CA GLU A 355 5.76 14.10 -2.21
C GLU A 355 5.80 12.63 -2.63
N TYR A 356 6.95 11.97 -2.55
CA TYR A 356 7.14 10.54 -2.87
C TYR A 356 6.64 10.15 -4.28
N GLU A 357 7.31 10.60 -5.34
CA GLU A 357 7.01 10.20 -6.72
C GLU A 357 7.09 8.68 -6.92
N GLY A 358 8.00 7.99 -6.21
CA GLY A 358 8.13 6.54 -6.20
C GLY A 358 7.26 5.84 -5.14
N ASN A 359 6.30 6.54 -4.55
CA ASN A 359 5.31 6.04 -3.58
C ASN A 359 5.98 5.27 -2.40
N ILE A 360 5.40 4.14 -1.99
CA ILE A 360 5.85 3.37 -0.82
C ILE A 360 7.28 2.84 -1.01
N ARG A 361 7.65 2.47 -2.25
CA ARG A 361 9.01 1.98 -2.55
C ARG A 361 10.07 3.06 -2.33
N GLU A 362 9.76 4.30 -2.68
CA GLU A 362 10.65 5.42 -2.41
C GLU A 362 10.74 5.72 -0.91
N LEU A 363 9.62 5.72 -0.19
CA LEU A 363 9.60 5.87 1.27
C LEU A 363 10.46 4.79 1.95
N GLU A 364 10.28 3.52 1.57
CA GLU A 364 11.05 2.40 2.08
C GLU A 364 12.56 2.60 1.86
N ASN A 365 12.96 3.02 0.66
CA ASN A 365 14.36 3.27 0.34
C ASN A 365 14.95 4.44 1.15
N ILE A 366 14.22 5.56 1.27
CA ILE A 366 14.63 6.73 2.05
C ILE A 366 14.87 6.34 3.51
N ILE A 367 13.96 5.57 4.11
CA ILE A 367 14.08 5.14 5.51
C ILE A 367 15.21 4.12 5.66
N SER A 368 15.36 3.18 4.73
CA SER A 368 16.48 2.24 4.73
C SER A 368 17.82 2.98 4.72
N GLU A 369 17.95 4.03 3.91
CA GLU A 369 19.16 4.84 3.83
C GLU A 369 19.39 5.61 5.13
N ALA A 370 18.34 6.23 5.68
CA ALA A 370 18.43 6.98 6.94
C ALA A 370 18.88 6.09 8.13
N VAL A 371 18.32 4.88 8.26
CA VAL A 371 18.74 3.92 9.29
C VAL A 371 20.18 3.46 9.10
N LYS A 372 20.63 3.28 7.85
CA LYS A 372 22.03 2.95 7.55
C LYS A 372 22.99 4.09 7.90
N ASN A 373 22.59 5.34 7.67
CA ASN A 373 23.40 6.52 7.96
C ASN A 373 23.41 6.92 9.44
N CYS A 374 22.43 6.43 10.23
CA CYS A 374 22.39 6.69 11.66
C CYS A 374 23.46 5.88 12.41
N GLN A 375 24.12 6.52 13.37
CA GLN A 375 25.07 5.84 14.27
C GLN A 375 24.33 4.89 15.23
N PRO A 376 24.96 3.78 15.65
CA PRO A 376 24.39 2.92 16.69
C PRO A 376 24.07 3.73 17.96
N LYS A 377 22.89 3.49 18.54
CA LYS A 377 22.33 4.24 19.68
C LYS A 377 22.16 5.76 19.43
N GLY A 378 22.18 6.16 18.16
CA GLY A 378 21.92 7.54 17.74
C GLY A 378 20.44 7.90 17.71
N ILE A 379 20.16 9.13 17.31
CA ILE A 379 18.81 9.64 17.03
C ILE A 379 18.71 9.79 15.52
N LEU A 380 17.58 9.36 14.93
CA LEU A 380 17.27 9.64 13.53
C LEU A 380 16.90 11.11 13.38
N ASP A 381 17.71 11.88 12.66
CA ASP A 381 17.53 13.30 12.42
C ASP A 381 17.56 13.67 10.93
N GLU A 382 17.27 14.93 10.61
CA GLU A 382 17.31 15.44 9.24
C GLU A 382 18.65 15.23 8.53
N GLY A 383 19.74 15.09 9.28
CA GLY A 383 21.08 14.79 8.79
C GLY A 383 21.21 13.39 8.18
N ASN A 384 20.40 12.44 8.64
CA ASN A 384 20.41 11.07 8.12
C ASN A 384 19.63 10.90 6.81
N LEU A 385 18.73 11.85 6.49
CA LEU A 385 17.91 11.77 5.28
C LEU A 385 18.75 11.91 3.99
N PRO A 386 18.27 11.43 2.84
CA PRO A 386 18.90 11.69 1.55
C PRO A 386 18.81 13.18 1.18
N GLN A 387 19.81 13.69 0.44
CA GLN A 387 19.90 15.11 0.08
C GLN A 387 18.64 15.63 -0.63
N LYS A 388 18.04 14.82 -1.52
CA LYS A 388 16.78 15.16 -2.21
C LYS A 388 15.60 15.45 -1.28
N VAL A 389 15.57 14.86 -0.08
CA VAL A 389 14.52 15.09 0.93
C VAL A 389 14.86 16.31 1.78
N LYS A 390 16.15 16.53 2.07
CA LYS A 390 16.62 17.71 2.81
C LYS A 390 16.33 18.99 2.02
N ASP A 391 16.70 18.98 0.74
CA ASP A 391 16.56 20.10 -0.21
C ASP A 391 15.13 20.26 -0.71
N PHE A 392 14.25 19.31 -0.40
CA PHE A 392 12.83 19.48 -0.66
C PHE A 392 12.29 20.58 0.25
N GLU A 393 12.24 21.78 -0.32
CA GLU A 393 11.43 22.87 0.18
C GLU A 393 10.11 22.81 -0.56
N LYS A 394 9.06 22.43 0.16
CA LYS A 394 7.72 22.64 -0.35
C LYS A 394 7.56 24.14 -0.55
N ILE A 395 7.57 24.61 -1.79
CA ILE A 395 7.24 25.99 -2.11
C ILE A 395 5.76 26.14 -1.75
N ASN A 396 5.49 26.51 -0.51
CA ASN A 396 4.18 26.97 -0.10
C ASN A 396 3.99 28.32 -0.76
N PHE A 397 3.51 28.31 -2.00
CA PHE A 397 3.18 29.54 -2.72
C PHE A 397 2.14 30.38 -1.96
N LEU A 398 1.38 29.76 -1.03
CA LEU A 398 0.28 30.40 -0.32
C LEU A 398 0.11 29.80 1.09
N LYS A 399 0.49 30.56 2.11
CA LYS A 399 -0.24 30.54 3.39
C LYS A 399 -1.11 31.78 3.40
N ILE A 400 -2.30 31.69 2.82
CA ILE A 400 -3.36 32.65 3.12
C ILE A 400 -3.85 32.26 4.51
N ASN A 401 -3.33 32.92 5.54
CA ASN A 401 -3.82 32.72 6.90
C ASN A 401 -5.20 33.38 7.02
N ASP A 402 -6.08 32.82 7.84
CA ASP A 402 -7.43 33.36 8.10
C ASP A 402 -7.41 34.82 8.60
N GLU A 403 -6.29 35.27 9.18
CA GLU A 403 -6.06 36.67 9.56
C GLU A 403 -6.03 37.63 8.36
N ILE A 404 -5.51 37.20 7.21
CA ILE A 404 -5.38 38.03 5.99
C ILE A 404 -6.76 38.30 5.36
N LEU A 405 -7.72 37.38 5.57
CA LEU A 405 -9.08 37.50 5.02
C LEU A 405 -10.03 38.33 5.90
N LYS A 406 -9.63 38.70 7.13
CA LYS A 406 -10.47 39.48 8.06
C LYS A 406 -10.62 40.96 7.67
N ASP A 407 -9.58 41.56 7.08
CA ASP A 407 -9.54 42.99 6.74
C ASP A 407 -9.77 43.28 5.25
N GLY A 408 -10.27 42.29 4.50
CA GLY A 408 -10.44 42.38 3.05
C GLY A 408 -9.17 42.03 2.28
N PHE A 409 -9.33 41.31 1.17
CA PHE A 409 -8.22 40.79 0.37
C PHE A 409 -8.13 41.51 -0.98
N ASP A 410 -7.05 42.27 -1.19
CA ASP A 410 -6.74 42.85 -2.51
C ASP A 410 -6.15 41.76 -3.41
N TYR A 411 -7.05 41.07 -4.11
CA TYR A 411 -6.72 40.03 -5.08
C TYR A 411 -5.72 40.50 -6.13
N HIS A 412 -5.87 41.72 -6.66
CA HIS A 412 -5.02 42.20 -7.75
C HIS A 412 -3.60 42.46 -7.27
N LYS A 413 -3.44 43.09 -6.10
CA LYS A 413 -2.13 43.31 -5.48
C LYS A 413 -1.44 41.98 -5.15
N PHE A 414 -2.18 41.03 -4.58
CA PHE A 414 -1.65 39.73 -4.23
C PHE A 414 -1.16 38.94 -5.46
N MET A 415 -1.96 38.92 -6.52
CA MET A 415 -1.60 38.26 -7.78
C MET A 415 -0.39 38.92 -8.44
N ASP A 416 -0.31 40.26 -8.38
CA ASP A 416 0.81 41.01 -8.95
C ASP A 416 2.13 40.79 -8.17
N GLU A 417 2.08 40.72 -6.84
CA GLU A 417 3.26 40.38 -6.00
C GLU A 417 3.74 38.94 -6.24
N THR A 418 2.80 37.99 -6.33
CA THR A 418 3.12 36.58 -6.60
C THR A 418 3.72 36.42 -7.99
N ALA A 419 3.10 37.03 -9.01
CA ALA A 419 3.61 37.01 -10.38
C ALA A 419 5.01 37.64 -10.48
N ARG A 420 5.25 38.74 -9.75
CA ARG A 420 6.57 39.39 -9.68
C ARG A 420 7.64 38.43 -9.18
N ARG A 421 7.41 37.76 -8.04
CA ARG A 421 8.38 36.80 -7.46
C ARG A 421 8.68 35.65 -8.42
N ILE A 422 7.65 35.03 -9.02
CA ILE A 422 7.81 33.91 -9.94
C ILE A 422 8.65 34.32 -11.16
N ILE A 423 8.36 35.50 -11.74
CA ILE A 423 9.05 35.96 -12.94
C ILE A 423 10.49 36.35 -12.63
N GLU A 424 10.76 37.01 -11.50
CA GLU A 424 12.12 37.37 -11.08
C GLU A 424 12.99 36.12 -10.86
N GLU A 425 12.49 35.09 -10.17
CA GLU A 425 13.22 33.84 -9.98
C GLU A 425 13.42 33.09 -11.30
N ALA A 426 12.39 33.03 -12.16
CA ALA A 426 12.51 32.40 -13.47
C ALA A 426 13.52 33.13 -14.38
N LEU A 427 13.60 34.47 -14.31
CA LEU A 427 14.60 35.28 -15.00
C LEU A 427 16.01 35.00 -14.45
N LYS A 428 16.20 34.88 -13.12
CA LYS A 428 17.49 34.53 -12.51
C LYS A 428 17.99 33.17 -13.00
N ILE A 429 17.14 32.14 -12.95
CA ILE A 429 17.46 30.77 -13.43
C ILE A 429 17.89 30.80 -14.90
N ASN A 430 17.17 31.56 -15.73
CA ASN A 430 17.42 31.66 -17.16
C ASN A 430 18.39 32.79 -17.55
N LYS A 431 19.12 33.37 -16.58
CA LYS A 431 20.14 34.43 -16.78
C LYS A 431 19.62 35.61 -17.61
N GLY A 432 18.41 36.08 -17.31
CA GLY A 432 17.76 37.22 -17.99
C GLY A 432 17.23 36.92 -19.39
N ASN A 433 17.32 35.67 -19.89
CA ASN A 433 16.83 35.35 -21.23
C ASN A 433 15.30 35.24 -21.26
N ILE A 434 14.63 36.27 -21.80
CA ILE A 434 13.17 36.37 -21.85
C ILE A 434 12.52 35.21 -22.62
N SER A 435 13.10 34.78 -23.76
CA SER A 435 12.52 33.69 -24.55
C SER A 435 12.60 32.35 -23.83
N LYS A 436 13.74 32.06 -23.18
CA LYS A 436 13.89 30.84 -22.36
C LYS A 436 12.98 30.88 -21.14
N THR A 437 12.88 32.03 -20.49
CA THR A 437 11.99 32.24 -19.33
C THR A 437 10.53 32.06 -19.69
N ALA A 438 10.09 32.58 -20.85
CA ALA A 438 8.72 32.41 -21.33
C ALA A 438 8.38 30.93 -21.57
N ASN A 439 9.29 30.19 -22.22
CA ASN A 439 9.14 28.75 -22.42
C ASN A 439 9.14 27.98 -21.10
N PHE A 440 10.03 28.34 -20.17
CA PHE A 440 10.11 27.73 -18.83
C PHE A 440 8.82 27.92 -18.03
N LEU A 441 8.23 29.12 -18.11
CA LEU A 441 6.95 29.46 -17.49
C LEU A 441 5.73 29.03 -18.30
N LYS A 442 5.91 28.41 -19.47
CA LYS A 442 4.85 27.98 -20.40
C LYS A 442 3.87 29.09 -20.80
N ILE A 443 4.38 30.31 -20.99
CA ILE A 443 3.61 31.45 -21.48
C ILE A 443 4.24 32.00 -22.76
N SER A 444 3.46 32.72 -23.57
CA SER A 444 4.00 33.34 -24.78
C SER A 444 5.04 34.42 -24.42
N ARG A 445 6.09 34.57 -25.24
CA ARG A 445 7.11 35.62 -25.06
C ARG A 445 6.48 37.02 -24.96
N LYS A 446 5.50 37.32 -25.81
CA LYS A 446 4.76 38.59 -25.78
C LYS A 446 3.95 38.74 -24.48
N GLY A 447 3.35 37.66 -23.99
CA GLY A 447 2.64 37.63 -22.71
C GLY A 447 3.57 37.93 -21.54
N LEU A 448 4.74 37.28 -21.48
CA LEU A 448 5.74 37.54 -20.45
C LEU A 448 6.22 38.99 -20.47
N GLN A 449 6.52 39.54 -21.65
CA GLN A 449 6.93 40.94 -21.79
C GLN A 449 5.87 41.93 -21.30
N LYS A 450 4.60 41.66 -21.58
CA LYS A 450 3.48 42.48 -21.09
C LYS A 450 3.40 42.48 -19.56
N ILE A 451 3.61 41.30 -18.94
CA ILE A 451 3.59 41.17 -17.48
C ILE A 451 4.80 41.86 -16.86
N ILE A 452 6.00 41.68 -17.41
CA ILE A 452 7.24 42.35 -16.96
C ILE A 452 7.07 43.88 -16.98
N SER A 453 6.52 44.42 -18.08
CA SER A 453 6.28 45.86 -18.22
C SER A 453 5.25 46.36 -17.21
N ARG A 454 4.11 45.66 -17.08
CA ARG A 454 3.04 46.01 -16.13
C ARG A 454 3.55 46.01 -14.68
N LEU A 455 4.34 45.00 -14.31
CA LEU A 455 4.86 44.81 -12.96
C LEU A 455 6.18 45.55 -12.67
N LYS A 456 6.74 46.24 -13.68
CA LYS A 456 8.01 46.99 -13.64
C LYS A 456 9.20 46.14 -13.15
N ILE A 457 9.30 44.90 -13.64
CA ILE A 457 10.37 43.96 -13.28
C ILE A 457 11.63 44.30 -14.06
N LYS A 458 12.79 44.34 -13.38
CA LYS A 458 14.09 44.52 -14.04
C LYS A 458 14.55 43.18 -14.63
N VAL A 459 14.90 43.20 -15.92
CA VAL A 459 15.37 42.02 -16.67
C VAL A 459 16.88 41.96 -16.72
#